data_AF-A0A2V9ZY97-F1
#
_entry.id   AF-A0A2V9ZY97-F1
#
_cell.length_a   1.000
_cell.length_b   1.000
_cell.length_c   1.000
_cell.angle_alpha   90.00
_cell.angle_beta   90.00
_cell.angle_gamma   90.00
#
_symmetry.space_group_name_H-M   'P 1'
#
loop_
_entity.id
_entity.type
_entity.pdbx_description
1 polymer ?
#
loop_
_entity_poly.entity_id
_entity_poly.type
_entity_poly.pdbx_seq_one_letter_code
_entity_poly.pdbx_strand_id
1 'polypeptide(L)' 'LNREVLKRALFYGGVMGSFAVERFGTERLQSLTRAEIDGRFQVFRELTHLE' A
#
# COMPACT_ATOMS: atom_id res chain seq x y z
N LEU A 1 8.48 -1.34 18.68
CA LEU A 1 7.61 -1.90 17.61
C LEU A 1 7.03 -3.22 18.10
N ASN A 2 5.73 -3.46 17.89
CA ASN A 2 5.11 -4.76 18.18
C ASN A 2 4.80 -5.50 16.86
N ARG A 3 4.42 -6.78 16.97
CA ARG A 3 4.10 -7.64 15.81
C ARG A 3 3.00 -7.05 14.95
N GLU A 4 1.99 -6.43 15.56
CA GLU A 4 0.85 -5.87 14.85
C GLU A 4 1.24 -4.66 13.99
N VAL A 5 2.07 -3.77 14.53
CA VAL A 5 2.64 -2.63 13.80
C VAL A 5 3.49 -3.12 12.62
N LEU A 6 4.28 -4.18 12.80
CA LEU A 6 5.08 -4.76 11.71
C LEU A 6 4.23 -5.41 10.63
N LYS A 7 3.19 -6.17 11.02
CA LYS A 7 2.23 -6.78 10.08
C LYS A 7 1.58 -5.69 9.23
N ARG A 8 1.09 -4.63 9.86
CA ARG A 8 0.49 -3.47 9.17
C ARG A 8 1.48 -2.75 8.26
N ALA A 9 2.72 -2.54 8.71
CA ALA A 9 3.76 -1.92 7.89
C ALA A 9 4.09 -2.73 6.63
N LEU A 10 4.13 -4.06 6.72
CA LEU A 10 4.34 -4.94 5.57
C LEU A 10 3.25 -4.75 4.51
N PHE A 11 1.98 -4.62 4.93
CA PHE A 11 0.86 -4.36 4.02
C PHE A 11 0.93 -3.00 3.36
N TYR A 12 1.20 -1.95 4.14
CA TYR A 12 1.42 -0.62 3.56
C TYR A 12 2.60 -0.62 2.59
N GLY A 13 3.69 -1.35 2.89
CA GLY A 13 4.80 -1.54 1.96
C GLY A 13 4.36 -2.15 0.63
N GLY A 14 3.54 -3.21 0.66
CA GLY A 14 2.96 -3.81 -0.54
C GLY A 14 2.05 -2.87 -1.32
N VAL A 15 1.18 -2.12 -0.63
CA VAL A 15 0.33 -1.09 -1.23
C VAL A 15 1.16 -0.03 -1.94
N MET A 16 2.17 0.53 -1.27
CA MET A 16 3.05 1.55 -1.86
C MET A 16 3.86 0.99 -3.04
N GLY A 17 4.34 -0.25 -2.93
CA GLY A 17 5.04 -0.95 -4.02
C GLY A 17 4.16 -1.12 -5.26
N SER A 18 2.86 -1.38 -5.08
CA SER A 18 1.92 -1.50 -6.21
C SER A 18 1.75 -0.20 -7.00
N PHE A 19 1.94 0.97 -6.38
CA PHE A 19 1.97 2.25 -7.08
C PHE A 19 3.33 2.56 -7.69
N ALA A 20 4.42 2.16 -7.04
CA ALA A 20 5.78 2.45 -7.48
C ALA A 20 6.09 1.88 -8.89
N VAL A 21 5.40 0.81 -9.31
CA VAL A 21 5.60 0.16 -10.61
C VAL A 21 4.72 0.71 -11.74
N GLU A 22 3.80 1.65 -11.48
CA GLU A 22 2.84 2.12 -12.49
C GLU A 22 3.41 3.15 -13.46
N ARG A 23 4.54 3.81 -13.11
CA ARG A 23 5.25 4.78 -13.97
C ARG A 23 6.75 4.71 -13.72
N PHE A 24 7.53 5.25 -14.66
CA PHE A 24 8.98 5.33 -14.49
C PHE A 24 9.37 6.29 -13.36
N GLY A 25 10.45 5.92 -12.67
CA GLY A 25 10.98 6.72 -11.56
C GLY A 25 9.95 6.94 -10.46
N THR A 26 9.90 8.15 -9.92
CA THR A 26 9.02 8.50 -8.80
C THR A 26 7.74 9.20 -9.22
N GLU A 27 7.48 9.35 -10.53
CA GLU A 27 6.36 10.13 -11.07
C GLU A 27 5.01 9.75 -10.46
N ARG A 28 4.75 8.44 -10.33
CA ARG A 28 3.48 7.97 -9.78
C ARG A 28 3.31 8.35 -8.31
N LEU A 29 4.38 8.33 -7.53
CA LEU A 29 4.36 8.62 -6.09
C LEU A 29 4.21 10.11 -5.80
N GLN A 30 4.65 10.98 -6.71
CA GLN A 30 4.55 12.44 -6.56
C GLN A 30 3.09 12.94 -6.61
N SER A 31 2.22 12.26 -7.35
CA SER A 31 0.79 12.59 -7.47
C SER A 31 -0.11 11.69 -6.62
N LEU A 32 0.47 10.75 -5.85
CA LEU A 32 -0.28 9.79 -5.06
C LEU A 32 -0.99 10.46 -3.89
N THR A 33 -2.29 10.23 -3.80
CA THR A 33 -3.14 10.76 -2.74
C THR A 33 -3.41 9.73 -1.65
N ARG A 34 -3.77 10.21 -0.46
CA ARG A 34 -4.16 9.34 0.65
C ARG A 34 -5.39 8.48 0.33
N ALA A 35 -6.37 9.02 -0.41
CA ALA A 35 -7.56 8.29 -0.80
C ALA A 35 -7.25 7.08 -1.70
N GLU A 36 -6.29 7.22 -2.62
CA GLU A 36 -5.84 6.11 -3.46
C GLU A 36 -5.11 5.03 -2.64
N ILE A 37 -4.28 5.43 -1.67
CA ILE A 37 -3.62 4.49 -0.75
C ILE A 37 -4.66 3.71 0.04
N ASP A 38 -5.64 4.39 0.64
CA ASP A 38 -6.68 3.76 1.44
C ASP A 38 -7.55 2.82 0.60
N GLY A 39 -7.88 3.21 -0.65
CA GLY A 39 -8.59 2.35 -1.60
C GLY A 39 -7.80 1.10 -1.98
N ARG A 40 -6.51 1.25 -2.33
CA ARG A 40 -5.63 0.11 -2.67
C ARG A 40 -5.41 -0.79 -1.45
N PHE A 41 -5.37 -0.23 -0.25
CA PHE A 41 -5.29 -1.01 1.00
C PHE A 41 -6.51 -1.91 1.20
N GLN A 42 -7.73 -1.43 0.91
CA GLN A 42 -8.93 -2.30 0.98
C GLN A 42 -8.84 -3.47 0.02
N VAL A 43 -8.42 -3.23 -1.23
CA VAL A 43 -8.21 -4.30 -2.22
C VAL A 43 -7.19 -5.33 -1.70
N PHE A 44 -6.07 -4.88 -1.14
CA PHE A 44 -5.07 -5.77 -0.54
C PHE A 44 -5.65 -6.58 0.62
N ARG A 45 -6.48 -5.97 1.48
CA ARG A 45 -7.16 -6.69 2.57
C ARG A 45 -8.08 -7.79 2.06
N GLU A 46 -8.86 -7.50 1.02
CA GLU A 46 -9.76 -8.46 0.38
C GLU A 46 -8.99 -9.65 -0.21
N LEU A 47 -7.89 -9.37 -0.93
CA LEU A 47 -7.06 -10.40 -1.57
C LEU A 47 -6.30 -11.31 -0.59
N THR A 48 -6.05 -10.83 0.62
CA THR A 48 -5.24 -11.54 1.61
C THR A 48 -6.05 -12.09 2.78
N HIS A 49 -7.38 -11.96 2.75
CA HIS A 49 -8.30 -12.33 3.82
C HIS A 49 -7.90 -11.79 5.20
N LEU A 50 -7.39 -10.55 5.24
CA LEU A 50 -6.96 -9.92 6.48
C LEU A 50 -8.14 -9.35 7.27
N GLU A 51 -8.42 -9.99 8.41
CA GLU A 51 -9.02 -9.33 9.57
C GLU A 51 -7.99 -8.43 10.28
#